data_AF-A0A6A4P1Z2-F1
#
_entry.id   AF-A0A6A4P1Z2-F1
#
_cell.length_a   1.000
_cell.length_b   1.000
_cell.length_c   1.000
_cell.angle_alpha   90.00
_cell.angle_beta   90.00
_cell.angle_gamma   90.00
#
_symmetry.space_group_name_H-M   'P 1'
#
loop_
_entity.id
_entity.type
_entity.pdbx_description
1 polymer ?
#
loop_
_entity_poly.entity_id
_entity_poly.type
_entity_poly.pdbx_seq_one_letter_code
_entity_poly.pdbx_strand_id
1 'polypeptide(L)'
;MTSSPTFPPADVDGELNPAANSHVEVDPISYEVAASKEQAEAKQKKKERKKNDTLQTLKSGIIISAIIVAVAGAAFAINKKLREK
;
A
#
# COMPACT_ATOMS: atom_id res chain seq x y z
N MET A 1 33.52 12.41 48.44
CA MET A 1 32.98 13.67 47.85
C MET A 1 32.18 13.28 46.63
N THR A 2 30.85 13.41 46.71
CA THR A 2 29.91 12.91 45.70
C THR A 2 29.79 13.91 44.55
N SER A 3 30.22 13.52 43.35
CA SER A 3 29.98 14.29 42.12
C SER A 3 28.52 14.14 41.73
N SER A 4 27.71 15.18 41.94
CA SER A 4 26.32 15.23 41.49
C SER A 4 26.28 15.49 39.98
N PRO A 5 25.52 14.69 39.19
CA PRO A 5 25.34 14.96 37.77
C PRO A 5 24.60 16.29 37.61
N THR A 6 25.32 17.33 37.20
CA THR A 6 24.75 18.63 36.87
C THR A 6 24.22 18.53 35.45
N PHE A 7 22.92 18.73 35.27
CA PHE A 7 22.33 18.82 33.93
C PHE A 7 22.90 20.05 33.21
N PRO A 8 23.17 19.94 31.90
CA PRO A 8 23.58 21.10 31.12
C PRO A 8 22.49 22.17 31.17
N PRO A 9 22.88 23.46 31.19
CA PRO A 9 21.91 24.55 31.15
C PRO A 9 21.10 24.48 29.85
N ALA A 10 19.79 24.72 29.95
CA ALA A 10 18.92 24.80 28.79
C ALA A 10 19.31 26.01 27.93
N ASP A 11 19.36 25.82 26.61
CA ASP A 11 19.62 26.89 25.65
C ASP A 11 18.32 27.66 25.39
N VAL A 12 18.04 28.61 26.29
CA VAL A 12 16.83 29.45 26.22
C VAL A 12 16.77 30.28 24.95
N ASP A 13 17.91 30.71 24.40
CA ASP A 13 17.94 31.55 23.20
C ASP A 13 17.65 30.74 21.93
N GLY A 14 18.15 29.51 21.87
CA GLY A 14 17.81 28.56 20.81
C GLY A 14 16.36 28.06 20.89
N GLU A 15 15.88 27.72 22.09
CA GLU A 15 14.53 27.16 22.30
C GLU A 15 13.41 28.20 22.09
N LEU A 16 13.64 29.46 22.47
CA LEU A 16 12.65 30.54 22.30
C LEU A 16 12.57 31.07 20.85
N ASN A 17 13.57 30.76 20.02
CA ASN A 17 13.65 31.22 18.63
C ASN A 17 13.68 30.02 17.67
N PRO A 18 12.53 29.39 17.38
CA PRO A 18 12.47 28.24 16.47
C PRO A 18 12.94 28.58 15.04
N ALA A 19 12.95 29.86 14.66
CA ALA A 19 13.49 30.32 13.39
C ALA A 19 15.04 30.31 13.32
N ALA A 20 15.74 30.38 14.46
CA ALA A 20 17.19 30.30 14.54
C ALA A 20 17.71 28.86 14.51
N ASN A 21 16.87 27.89 14.87
CA ASN A 21 17.16 26.46 14.86
C ASN A 21 16.58 25.79 13.60
N SER A 22 17.02 26.22 12.42
CA SER A 22 16.60 25.63 11.14
C SER A 22 17.28 24.29 10.81
N HIS A 23 18.31 23.92 11.57
CA HIS A 23 19.09 22.69 11.34
C HIS A 23 19.00 21.79 12.56
N VAL A 24 17.99 20.92 12.56
CA VAL A 24 17.92 19.82 13.52
C VAL A 24 18.86 18.74 13.02
N GLU A 25 20.01 18.56 13.69
CA GLU A 25 20.89 17.41 13.46
C GLU A 25 20.16 16.15 13.90
N VAL A 26 19.45 15.52 12.97
CA VAL A 26 18.90 14.19 13.18
C VAL A 26 20.03 13.18 13.11
N ASP A 27 20.07 12.26 14.08
CA ASP A 27 20.99 11.13 14.05
C ASP A 27 20.83 10.36 12.72
N PRO A 28 21.90 10.21 11.92
CA PRO A 28 21.85 9.56 10.60
C PRO A 28 21.19 8.18 10.63
N ILE A 29 21.35 7.45 11.74
CA ILE A 29 20.76 6.11 11.91
C ILE A 29 19.23 6.19 11.99
N SER A 30 18.69 7.21 12.65
CA SER A 30 17.23 7.42 12.75
C SER A 30 16.61 7.81 11.41
N TYR A 31 17.33 8.59 10.59
CA TYR A 31 16.91 8.93 9.24
C TYR A 31 16.87 7.70 8.31
N GLU A 32 17.89 6.85 8.37
CA GLU A 32 17.94 5.62 7.56
C GLU A 32 16.81 4.64 7.93
N VAL A 33 16.51 4.50 9.23
CA VAL A 33 15.40 3.64 9.70
C VAL A 33 14.03 4.20 9.28
N ALA A 34 13.84 5.52 9.31
CA ALA A 34 12.60 6.16 8.84
C ALA A 34 12.41 5.98 7.33
N ALA A 35 13.46 6.23 6.53
CA ALA A 35 13.42 6.03 5.08
C ALA A 35 13.21 4.56 4.68
N SER A 36 13.79 3.62 5.43
CA SER A 36 13.62 2.18 5.20
C SER A 36 12.18 1.70 5.48
N LYS A 37 11.55 2.22 6.54
CA LYS A 37 10.13 1.92 6.84
C LYS A 37 9.19 2.41 5.73
N GLU A 38 9.39 3.64 5.27
CA GLU A 38 8.56 4.22 4.20
C GLU A 38 8.64 3.40 2.89
N GLN A 39 9.84 2.93 2.54
CA GLN A 39 10.03 2.07 1.37
C GLN A 39 9.39 0.68 1.55
N ALA A 40 9.46 0.10 2.75
CA ALA A 40 8.85 -1.19 3.05
C ALA A 40 7.31 -1.13 2.96
N GLU A 41 6.71 -0.08 3.51
CA GLU A 41 5.27 0.16 3.46
C GLU A 41 4.77 0.41 2.03
N ALA A 42 5.52 1.19 1.24
CA ALA A 42 5.20 1.40 -0.18
C ALA A 42 5.25 0.10 -0.99
N LYS A 43 6.22 -0.79 -0.71
CA LYS A 43 6.33 -2.11 -1.34
C LYS A 43 5.18 -3.04 -0.93
N GLN A 44 4.79 -3.05 0.35
CA GLN A 44 3.66 -3.85 0.82
C GLN A 44 2.35 -3.41 0.18
N LYS A 45 2.08 -2.10 0.15
CA LYS A 45 0.86 -1.53 -0.45
C LYS A 45 0.75 -1.83 -1.95
N LYS A 46 1.86 -1.79 -2.68
CA LYS A 46 1.91 -2.21 -4.10
C LYS A 46 1.63 -3.71 -4.27
N LYS A 47 2.16 -4.56 -3.38
CA LYS A 47 1.96 -6.01 -3.44
C LYS A 47 0.51 -6.39 -3.14
N GLU A 48 -0.14 -5.72 -2.20
CA GLU A 48 -1.54 -5.94 -1.86
C GLU A 48 -2.48 -5.52 -3.00
N ARG A 49 -2.26 -4.34 -3.60
CA ARG A 49 -3.01 -3.90 -4.79
C ARG A 49 -2.93 -4.91 -5.93
N LYS A 50 -1.72 -5.43 -6.22
CA LYS A 50 -1.53 -6.46 -7.25
C LYS A 50 -2.31 -7.75 -6.97
N LYS A 51 -2.30 -8.22 -5.73
CA LYS A 51 -3.04 -9.44 -5.33
C LYS A 51 -4.55 -9.26 -5.54
N ASN A 52 -5.09 -8.12 -5.13
CA ASN A 52 -6.52 -7.82 -5.26
C ASN A 52 -6.94 -7.75 -6.74
N ASP A 53 -6.11 -7.18 -7.59
CA ASP A 53 -6.35 -7.06 -9.04
C ASP A 53 -6.36 -8.42 -9.75
N THR A 54 -5.42 -9.32 -9.38
CA THR A 54 -5.41 -10.70 -9.89
C THR A 54 -6.68 -11.47 -9.50
N LEU A 55 -7.15 -11.31 -8.25
CA LEU A 55 -8.37 -11.98 -7.79
C LEU A 55 -9.63 -11.43 -8.46
N GLN A 56 -9.70 -10.11 -8.71
CA GLN A 56 -10.80 -9.50 -9.47
C GLN A 56 -10.81 -9.97 -10.92
N THR A 57 -9.63 -10.05 -11.55
CA THR A 57 -9.49 -10.56 -12.92
C THR A 57 -9.96 -12.02 -13.02
N LEU A 58 -9.59 -12.86 -12.05
CA LEU A 58 -10.04 -14.25 -12.00
C LEU A 58 -11.57 -14.35 -11.83
N LYS A 59 -12.16 -13.59 -10.90
CA LYS A 59 -13.63 -13.55 -10.72
C LYS A 59 -14.35 -13.09 -11.99
N SER A 60 -13.86 -12.03 -12.63
CA SER A 60 -14.42 -11.52 -13.87
C SER A 60 -14.33 -12.54 -15.00
N GLY A 61 -13.21 -13.25 -15.12
CA GLY A 61 -13.01 -14.29 -16.13
C GLY A 61 -14.02 -15.44 -15.99
N ILE A 62 -14.31 -15.89 -14.77
CA ILE A 62 -15.30 -16.95 -14.49
C ILE A 62 -16.72 -16.47 -14.84
N ILE A 63 -17.08 -15.22 -14.54
CA ILE A 63 -18.40 -14.68 -14.85
C ILE A 63 -18.59 -14.57 -16.37
N ILE A 64 -17.60 -14.03 -17.08
CA ILE A 64 -17.64 -13.87 -18.53
C ILE A 64 -17.73 -15.24 -19.22
N SER A 65 -16.96 -16.24 -18.75
CA SER A 65 -17.01 -17.58 -19.34
C SER A 65 -18.38 -18.25 -19.14
N ALA A 66 -19.00 -18.07 -17.97
CA ALA A 66 -20.35 -18.58 -17.72
C ALA A 66 -21.41 -17.97 -18.66
N ILE A 67 -21.33 -16.66 -18.93
CA ILE A 67 -22.26 -15.98 -19.84
C ILE A 67 -22.11 -16.52 -21.27
N ILE A 68 -20.88 -16.70 -21.76
CA ILE A 68 -20.64 -17.22 -23.12
C ILE A 68 -21.23 -18.62 -23.27
N VAL A 69 -21.03 -19.50 -22.28
CA VAL A 69 -21.60 -20.86 -22.29
C VAL A 69 -23.13 -20.82 -22.30
N ALA A 70 -23.75 -19.96 -21.49
CA ALA A 70 -25.20 -19.80 -21.45
C ALA A 70 -25.78 -19.31 -22.78
N VAL A 71 -25.15 -18.31 -23.41
CA VAL A 71 -25.56 -17.78 -24.72
C VAL A 71 -25.43 -18.85 -25.80
N ALA A 72 -24.30 -19.57 -25.84
CA ALA A 72 -24.08 -20.65 -26.79
C ALA A 72 -25.12 -21.78 -26.60
N GLY A 73 -25.43 -22.14 -25.35
CA GLY A 73 -26.45 -23.14 -25.03
C GLY A 73 -27.85 -22.71 -25.47
N ALA A 74 -28.22 -21.44 -25.25
CA ALA A 74 -29.50 -20.90 -25.68
C ALA A 74 -29.62 -20.89 -27.21
N ALA A 75 -28.60 -20.39 -27.91
CA ALA A 75 -28.55 -20.40 -29.38
C ALA A 75 -28.63 -21.83 -29.92
N PHE A 76 -27.90 -22.78 -29.33
CA PHE A 76 -27.93 -24.18 -29.72
C PHE A 76 -29.32 -24.81 -29.53
N ALA A 77 -29.98 -24.54 -28.40
CA ALA A 77 -31.32 -25.04 -28.13
C ALA A 77 -32.36 -24.51 -29.13
N ILE A 78 -32.30 -23.22 -29.46
CA ILE A 78 -33.18 -22.60 -30.46
C ILE A 78 -32.94 -23.24 -31.83
N ASN A 79 -31.67 -23.36 -32.24
CA ASN A 79 -31.31 -23.86 -33.56
C ASN A 79 -31.65 -25.36 -33.70
N LYS A 80 -31.46 -26.16 -32.65
CA LYS A 80 -31.90 -27.56 -32.58
C LYS A 80 -33.41 -27.67 -32.76
N LYS A 81 -34.18 -26.82 -32.07
CA LYS A 81 -35.65 -26.82 -32.13
C LYS A 81 -36.20 -26.41 -33.51
N LEU A 82 -35.45 -25.61 -34.27
CA LEU A 82 -35.76 -25.25 -35.66
C LEU A 82 -35.42 -26.36 -36.67
N ARG A 83 -34.38 -27.16 -36.41
CA ARG A 83 -33.89 -28.21 -37.32
C ARG A 83 -34.65 -29.54 -37.20
N GLU A 84 -35.42 -29.73 -36.13
CA GLU A 84 -36.32 -30.89 -35.93
C GLU A 84 -37.75 -30.67 -36.48
N LYS A 85 -38.03 -29.52 -37.11
CA LYS A 85 -39.24 -29.28 -37.92
C LYS A 85 -38.92 -29.38 -39.40
#